data_AF-W7JFL6-F1
#
_entry.id   AF-W7JFL6-F1
#
_cell.length_a   1.000
_cell.length_b   1.000
_cell.length_c   1.000
_cell.angle_alpha   90.00
_cell.angle_beta   90.00
_cell.angle_gamma   90.00
#
_symmetry.space_group_name_H-M   'P 1'
#
loop_
_entity.id
_entity.type
_entity.pdbx_description
1 polymer ?
#
loop_
_entity_poly.entity_id
_entity_poly.type
_entity_poly.pdbx_seq_one_letter_code
_entity_poly.pdbx_strand_id
1 'polypeptide(L)' 'MRPLNDQETMISHLLKISDNIKKGDGIMVLSMNDNPIGFGISVRNTQDIKILNVTDTVLIHQVYKYIFI' A
#
# COMPACT_ATOMS: atom_id res chain seq x y z
N MET A 1 18.66 -7.97 8.56
CA MET A 1 17.37 -7.86 9.24
C MET A 1 16.79 -6.50 8.86
N ARG A 2 15.70 -6.45 8.08
CA ARG A 2 15.10 -5.18 7.64
C ARG A 2 14.27 -4.61 8.81
N PRO A 3 14.38 -3.33 9.17
CA PRO A 3 13.67 -2.78 10.33
C PRO A 3 12.15 -2.89 10.17
N LEU A 4 11.46 -3.22 11.27
CA LEU A 4 9.99 -3.44 11.33
C LEU A 4 9.13 -2.19 11.06
N ASN A 5 9.76 -1.02 10.93
CA ASN A 5 9.08 0.28 10.80
C ASN A 5 9.02 0.78 9.35
N ASP A 6 9.80 0.20 8.43
CA ASP A 6 9.74 0.52 7.00
C ASP A 6 8.88 -0.54 6.32
N GLN A 7 7.59 -0.54 6.65
CA GLN A 7 6.67 -1.51 6.07
C GLN A 7 6.42 -1.14 4.61
N GLU A 8 6.71 -2.06 3.72
CA GLU A 8 6.34 -2.00 2.32
C GLU A 8 5.22 -3.02 2.12
N THR A 9 4.13 -2.62 1.47
CA THR A 9 3.08 -3.60 1.10
C THR A 9 3.49 -4.24 -0.23
N MET A 10 3.62 -5.56 -0.21
CA MET A 10 3.90 -6.38 -1.38
C MET A 10 2.60 -6.88 -2.01
N ILE A 11 2.67 -7.30 -3.27
CA ILE A 11 1.54 -7.90 -4.01
C ILE A 11 0.89 -9.04 -3.22
N SER A 12 1.67 -9.88 -2.53
CA SER A 12 1.17 -10.99 -1.72
C SER A 12 0.22 -10.58 -0.58
N HIS A 13 0.21 -9.30 -0.20
CA HIS A 13 -0.64 -8.76 0.87
C HIS A 13 -1.84 -7.95 0.36
N LEU A 14 -2.01 -7.85 -0.97
CA LEU A 14 -3.16 -7.19 -1.57
C LEU A 14 -4.34 -8.16 -1.75
N LEU A 15 -5.48 -7.81 -1.16
CA LEU A 15 -6.76 -8.43 -1.52
C LEU A 15 -7.40 -7.70 -2.71
N LYS A 16 -7.48 -6.38 -2.63
CA LYS A 16 -8.16 -5.51 -3.58
C LYS A 16 -7.43 -4.18 -3.64
N ILE A 17 -7.46 -3.54 -4.81
CA ILE A 17 -6.97 -2.19 -5.03
C ILE A 17 -8.01 -1.40 -5.83
N SER A 18 -8.16 -0.10 -5.54
CA SER A 18 -9.01 0.80 -6.33
C SER A 18 -8.47 0.95 -7.75
N ASP A 19 -9.33 1.17 -8.73
CA ASP A 19 -8.90 1.42 -10.10
C ASP A 19 -8.25 2.80 -10.27
N ASN A 20 -7.52 2.99 -11.37
CA ASN A 20 -6.92 4.26 -11.79
C ASN A 20 -5.94 4.94 -10.80
N ILE A 21 -5.38 4.18 -9.84
CA ILE A 21 -4.24 4.65 -9.05
C ILE A 21 -3.00 4.76 -9.93
N LYS A 22 -2.31 5.90 -9.81
CA LYS A 22 -1.02 6.19 -10.42
C LYS A 22 0.09 6.10 -9.38
N LYS A 23 1.30 5.85 -9.85
CA LYS A 23 2.51 5.99 -9.03
C LYS A 23 2.58 7.43 -8.48
N GLY A 24 2.77 7.54 -7.16
CA GLY A 24 2.81 8.81 -6.45
C GLY A 24 1.49 9.21 -5.78
N ASP A 25 0.38 8.54 -6.10
CA ASP A 25 -0.90 8.82 -5.46
C ASP A 25 -0.86 8.43 -3.98
N GLY A 26 -1.51 9.25 -3.15
CA GLY A 26 -1.76 8.94 -1.75
C GLY A 26 -2.83 7.87 -1.61
N ILE A 27 -2.53 6.84 -0.84
CA ILE A 27 -3.38 5.65 -0.68
C ILE A 27 -3.77 5.49 0.79
N MET A 28 -5.04 5.21 1.03
CA MET A 28 -5.57 4.75 2.32
C MET A 28 -5.59 3.22 2.32
N VAL A 29 -5.02 2.61 3.34
CA VAL A 29 -5.00 1.17 3.50
C VAL A 29 -6.11 0.77 4.45
N LEU A 30 -6.93 -0.18 3.99
CA LEU A 30 -8.03 -0.74 4.77
C LEU A 30 -7.67 -2.15 5.26
N SER A 31 -8.17 -2.50 6.43
CA SER A 31 -8.27 -3.89 6.86
C SER A 31 -9.33 -4.63 6.03
N MET A 32 -9.38 -5.95 6.17
CA MET A 32 -10.39 -6.81 5.54
C MET A 32 -11.84 -6.49 5.93
N ASN A 33 -12.03 -5.77 7.05
CA ASN A 33 -13.32 -5.33 7.55
C ASN A 33 -13.60 -3.86 7.20
N ASP A 34 -12.93 -3.33 6.16
CA ASP A 34 -13.04 -1.96 5.65
C ASP A 34 -12.65 -0.84 6.64
N ASN A 35 -12.05 -1.16 7.80
CA ASN A 35 -11.53 -0.15 8.72
C ASN A 35 -10.17 0.40 8.23
N PRO A 36 -9.92 1.71 8.27
CA PRO A 36 -8.59 2.26 7.98
C PRO A 36 -7.55 1.80 8.97
N ILE A 37 -6.41 1.35 8.44
CA ILE A 37 -5.26 0.91 9.24
C ILE A 37 -4.00 1.72 8.95
N GLY A 38 -3.97 2.50 7.86
CA GLY A 38 -2.80 3.31 7.53
C GLY A 38 -2.95 4.09 6.24
N PHE A 39 -1.87 4.80 5.92
CA PHE A 39 -1.71 5.55 4.68
C PHE A 39 -0.34 5.25 4.07
N GLY A 40 -0.21 5.46 2.77
CA GLY A 40 1.05 5.32 2.07
C GLY A 40 1.01 6.00 0.71
N ILE A 41 2.11 5.86 -0.02
CA ILE A 41 2.25 6.36 -1.39
C ILE A 41 2.38 5.16 -2.32
N SER A 42 1.58 5.15 -3.38
CA SER A 42 1.69 4.10 -4.40
C SER A 42 3.01 4.20 -5.13
N VAL A 43 3.72 3.07 -5.29
CA VAL A 43 4.94 3.00 -6.11
C VAL A 43 4.70 2.43 -7.51
N ARG A 44 3.44 2.11 -7.84
CA ARG A 44 3.01 1.47 -9.09
C ARG A 44 1.67 2.05 -9.60
N ASN A 45 1.37 1.83 -10.87
CA ASN A 45 0.01 2.04 -11.38
C ASN A 45 -0.81 0.77 -11.20
N THR A 46 -2.13 0.87 -11.08
CA THR A 46 -3.01 -0.31 -10.96
C THR A 46 -2.95 -1.24 -12.16
N GLN A 47 -2.73 -0.69 -13.35
CA GLN A 47 -2.60 -1.47 -14.58
C GLN A 47 -1.37 -2.39 -14.55
N ASP A 48 -0.31 -2.00 -13.86
CA ASP A 48 0.96 -2.73 -13.82
C ASP A 48 0.93 -3.88 -12.81
N ILE A 49 0.01 -3.86 -11.85
CA ILE A 49 -0.05 -4.83 -10.73
C ILE A 49 -0.17 -6.28 -11.20
N LYS A 50 -0.87 -6.52 -12.31
CA LYS A 50 -1.14 -7.87 -12.83
C LYS A 50 0.09 -8.56 -13.41
N ILE A 51 1.14 -7.81 -13.76
CA ILE A 51 2.37 -8.33 -14.36
C ILE A 51 3.55 -8.35 -13.39
N LEU A 52 3.34 -7.92 -12.15
CA LEU A 52 4.37 -7.90 -11.11
C LEU A 52 4.53 -9.28 -10.46
N ASN A 53 5.71 -9.51 -9.91
CA ASN A 53 5.96 -10.67 -9.06
C ASN A 53 5.24 -10.49 -7.72
N VAL A 54 4.88 -11.60 -7.08
CA VAL A 54 4.23 -11.59 -5.75
C VAL A 54 5.07 -10.89 -4.68
N THR A 55 6.40 -10.80 -4.91
CA THR A 55 7.35 -10.14 -4.02
C THR A 55 7.52 -8.65 -4.28
N ASP A 56 6.94 -8.11 -5.34
CA ASP A 56 7.14 -6.71 -5.71
C ASP A 56 6.33 -5.80 -4.77
N THR A 57 6.97 -4.71 -4.34
CA THR A 57 6.35 -3.67 -3.53
C THR A 57 5.41 -2.82 -4.38
N VAL A 58 4.22 -2.56 -3.86
CA VAL A 58 3.18 -1.70 -4.46
C VAL A 58 2.91 -0.42 -3.66
N LEU A 59 3.20 -0.43 -2.36
CA LEU A 59 2.97 0.70 -1.48
C LEU A 59 4.16 0.87 -0.54
N ILE A 60 4.65 2.10 -0.41
CA ILE A 60 5.54 2.48 0.69
C ILE A 60 4.66 3.05 1.80
N HIS A 61 4.64 2.37 2.94
CA HIS A 61 3.79 2.72 4.06
C HIS A 61 4.44 3.84 4.88
N GLN A 62 3.70 4.92 5.14
CA GLN A 62 4.10 5.93 6.13
C GLN A 62 3.15 5.80 7.30
N VAL A 63 3.53 4.99 8.29
CA VAL A 63 2.76 4.86 9.53
C VAL A 63 3.07 6.07 10.41
N TYR A 64 2.21 7.08 10.33
CA TYR A 64 2.07 8.01 11.45
C TYR A 64 0.87 7.57 12.26
N LYS A 65 1.17 6.77 13.28
CA LYS A 65 0.28 6.45 14.38
C LYS A 65 -0.17 7.81 14.97
N TYR A 66 -1.45 8.14 14.82
CA TYR A 66 -2.11 9.40 15.22
C TYR A 66 -1.88 10.60 14.26
N ILE A 67 -2.76 10.73 13.27
CA ILE A 67 -3.14 12.05 12.73
C ILE A 67 -4.36 12.51 13.53
N PHE A 68 -4.16 13.51 14.39
CA PHE A 68 -5.22 14.39 14.86
C PHE A 68 -5.27 15.55 13.87
N ILE A 69 -6.41 15.72 13.20
CA ILE A 69 -6.77 16.94 12.47
C ILE A 69 -7.55 17.85 13.40
#